data_AF-A0A379W1Z5-F1
#
_entry.id   AF-A0A379W1Z5-F1
#
_cell.length_a   1.000
_cell.length_b   1.000
_cell.length_c   1.000
_cell.angle_alpha   90.00
_cell.angle_beta   90.00
_cell.angle_gamma   90.00
#
_symmetry.space_group_name_H-M   'P 1'
#
loop_
_entity.id
_entity.type
_entity.pdbx_description
1 polymer ?
#
loop_
_entity_poly.entity_id
_entity_poly.type
_entity_poly.pdbx_seq_one_letter_code
_entity_poly.pdbx_strand_id
1 'polypeptide(L)'
;MGQSAANLVDMRDVSFSRGERCIFDNISLTVPRGKITAIMGPSGIGKTTLLRLIGGQIPPDKGEILFDGENVPAMSRSRLYTVRKRMSMLFQSGALFTDMNVFDNVAYPLREHTNLPAPLLKSVVMMKLEAVGCAARQN
;
A
#
# COMPACT_ATOMS: atom_id res chain seq x y z
N MET A 1 13.76 23.17 6.99
CA MET A 1 12.38 23.15 6.44
C MET A 1 12.36 22.23 5.23
N GLY A 2 11.97 20.96 5.40
CA GLY A 2 11.87 20.03 4.26
C GLY A 2 10.62 20.39 3.46
N GLN A 3 10.79 20.77 2.19
CA GLN A 3 9.65 20.95 1.30
C GLN A 3 8.93 19.59 1.20
N SER A 4 7.70 19.50 1.72
CA SER A 4 6.89 18.31 1.54
C SER A 4 6.53 18.22 0.05
N ALA A 5 6.87 17.10 -0.60
CA ALA A 5 6.51 16.91 -2.00
C ALA A 5 4.99 17.05 -2.17
N ALA A 6 4.56 17.87 -3.13
CA ALA A 6 3.15 18.07 -3.45
C ALA A 6 2.46 16.76 -3.84
N ASN A 7 3.21 15.87 -4.49
CA ASN A 7 2.80 14.52 -4.87
C ASN A 7 3.37 13.50 -3.88
N LEU A 8 2.48 12.66 -3.33
CA LEU A 8 2.89 11.53 -2.49
C LEU A 8 3.45 10.38 -3.33
N VAL A 9 2.86 10.12 -4.50
CA VAL A 9 3.38 9.18 -5.49
C VAL A 9 3.58 9.93 -6.80
N ASP A 10 4.71 9.72 -7.45
CA ASP A 10 5.01 10.27 -8.76
C ASP A 10 5.70 9.19 -9.61
N MET A 11 5.00 8.70 -10.63
CA MET A 11 5.51 7.74 -11.60
C MET A 11 5.87 8.46 -12.88
N ARG A 12 7.08 8.21 -13.37
CA ARG A 12 7.64 8.88 -14.54
C ARG A 12 8.11 7.84 -15.54
N ASP A 13 7.50 7.88 -16.72
CA ASP A 13 7.90 7.11 -17.90
C ASP A 13 8.00 5.60 -17.61
N VAL A 14 7.03 5.08 -16.85
CA VAL A 14 7.04 3.71 -16.35
C VAL A 14 6.56 2.74 -17.41
N SER A 15 7.39 1.77 -17.74
CA SER A 15 7.01 0.62 -18.56
C SER A 15 7.11 -0.67 -17.75
N PHE A 16 6.18 -1.60 -17.99
CA PHE A 16 6.17 -2.90 -17.33
C PHE A 16 5.52 -3.96 -18.22
N SER A 17 6.21 -5.09 -18.35
CA SER A 17 5.80 -6.25 -19.12
C SER A 17 5.77 -7.49 -18.24
N ARG A 18 4.86 -8.42 -18.54
CA ARG A 18 4.79 -9.73 -17.88
C ARG A 18 4.92 -10.82 -18.91
N GLY A 19 6.11 -11.42 -18.99
CA GLY A 19 6.48 -12.28 -20.12
C GLY A 19 6.49 -11.44 -21.40
N GLU A 20 5.84 -11.94 -22.45
CA GLU A 20 5.74 -11.24 -23.75
C GLU A 20 4.65 -10.16 -23.78
N ARG A 21 3.81 -10.07 -22.75
CA ARG A 21 2.71 -9.10 -22.71
C ARG A 21 3.14 -7.79 -22.06
N CYS A 22 3.20 -6.73 -22.84
CA CYS A 22 3.29 -5.36 -22.31
C CYS A 22 2.00 -5.01 -21.54
N ILE A 23 2.13 -4.59 -20.29
CA ILE A 23 1.00 -4.15 -19.45
C ILE A 23 0.95 -2.63 -19.39
N PHE A 24 2.10 -1.99 -19.21
CA PHE A 24 2.26 -0.55 -19.20
C PHE A 24 3.37 -0.15 -20.17
N ASP A 25 3.08 0.83 -21.01
CA ASP A 25 4.02 1.40 -21.95
C ASP A 25 4.14 2.91 -21.71
N ASN A 26 5.26 3.31 -21.11
CA ASN A 26 5.65 4.69 -20.87
C ASN A 26 4.58 5.55 -20.18
N ILE A 27 4.03 5.05 -19.07
CA ILE A 27 2.97 5.75 -18.33
C ILE A 27 3.56 6.70 -17.27
N SER A 28 2.97 7.87 -17.15
CA SER A 28 3.27 8.84 -16.10
C SER A 28 2.00 9.17 -15.32
N LEU A 29 2.06 9.13 -13.98
CA LEU A 29 0.92 9.43 -13.12
C LEU A 29 1.38 10.02 -11.79
N THR A 30 0.56 10.90 -11.22
CA THR A 30 0.81 11.51 -9.91
C THR A 30 -0.36 11.30 -8.97
N VAL A 31 -0.06 10.95 -7.71
CA VAL A 31 -1.03 10.90 -6.60
C VAL A 31 -0.71 12.05 -5.65
N PRO A 32 -1.53 13.12 -5.61
CA PRO A 32 -1.31 14.25 -4.73
C PRO A 32 -1.41 13.84 -3.25
N ARG A 33 -0.60 14.46 -2.40
CA ARG A 33 -0.65 14.23 -0.96
C ARG A 33 -2.00 14.68 -0.39
N GLY A 34 -2.60 13.84 0.45
CA GLY A 34 -3.85 14.17 1.16
C GLY A 34 -5.10 14.18 0.27
N LYS A 35 -5.02 13.71 -0.98
CA LYS A 35 -6.17 13.59 -1.89
C LYS A 35 -6.50 12.13 -2.18
N ILE A 36 -7.76 11.90 -2.52
CA ILE A 36 -8.23 10.62 -3.06
C ILE A 36 -7.98 10.62 -4.56
N THR A 37 -7.28 9.60 -5.07
CA THR A 37 -7.05 9.41 -6.51
C THR A 37 -7.69 8.09 -6.93
N ALA A 38 -8.56 8.14 -7.93
CA ALA A 38 -9.24 6.96 -8.48
C ALA A 38 -8.56 6.50 -9.77
N ILE A 39 -8.26 5.21 -9.87
CA ILE A 39 -7.72 4.57 -11.07
C ILE A 39 -8.78 3.62 -11.63
N MET A 40 -9.29 3.94 -12.82
CA MET A 40 -10.40 3.21 -13.45
C MET A 40 -9.96 2.60 -14.78
N GLY A 41 -10.63 1.53 -15.19
CA GLY A 41 -10.46 0.91 -16.50
C GLY A 41 -10.94 -0.54 -16.53
N PRO A 42 -10.97 -1.20 -17.70
CA PRO A 42 -11.48 -2.56 -17.85
C PRO A 42 -10.81 -3.60 -16.94
N SER A 43 -11.47 -4.74 -16.72
CA SER A 43 -10.85 -5.84 -15.97
C SER A 43 -9.63 -6.38 -16.73
N GLY A 44 -8.59 -6.80 -16.00
CA GLY A 44 -7.40 -7.42 -16.59
C GLY A 44 -6.36 -6.48 -17.23
N ILE A 45 -6.55 -5.16 -17.18
CA ILE A 45 -5.59 -4.17 -17.73
C ILE A 45 -4.35 -3.92 -16.85
N GLY A 46 -4.28 -4.53 -15.66
CA GLY A 46 -3.13 -4.35 -14.77
C GLY A 46 -3.31 -3.35 -13.63
N LYS A 47 -4.53 -2.88 -13.30
CA LYS A 47 -4.75 -1.99 -12.13
C LYS A 47 -4.12 -2.51 -10.83
N THR A 48 -4.28 -3.81 -10.55
CA THR A 48 -3.64 -4.44 -9.39
C THR A 48 -2.11 -4.45 -9.52
N THR A 49 -1.59 -4.67 -10.74
CA THR A 49 -0.16 -4.58 -11.05
C THR A 49 0.38 -3.17 -10.76
N LEU A 50 -0.37 -2.13 -11.11
CA LEU A 50 -0.01 -0.74 -10.81
C LEU A 50 0.17 -0.50 -9.31
N LEU A 51 -0.77 -0.98 -8.50
CA LEU A 51 -0.66 -0.87 -7.03
C LEU A 51 0.56 -1.64 -6.49
N ARG A 52 0.91 -2.78 -7.09
CA ARG A 52 2.10 -3.56 -6.72
C ARG A 52 3.41 -2.87 -7.11
N LEU A 53 3.44 -2.18 -8.24
CA LEU A 53 4.56 -1.33 -8.66
C LEU A 53 4.78 -0.18 -7.66
N ILE A 54 3.70 0.54 -7.30
CA ILE A 54 3.76 1.63 -6.31
C ILE A 54 4.23 1.13 -4.93
N GLY A 55 3.74 -0.03 -4.48
CA GLY A 55 4.18 -0.66 -3.23
C GLY A 55 5.59 -1.27 -3.28
N GLY A 56 6.27 -1.18 -4.42
CA GLY A 56 7.57 -1.77 -4.68
C GLY A 56 7.59 -3.29 -4.53
N GLN A 57 6.44 -3.97 -4.67
CA GLN A 57 6.37 -5.44 -4.62
C GLN A 57 6.93 -6.08 -5.89
N ILE A 58 6.83 -5.36 -7.01
CA ILE A 58 7.44 -5.70 -8.29
C ILE A 58 8.18 -4.45 -8.81
N PRO A 59 9.36 -4.60 -9.42
CA PRO A 59 10.05 -3.49 -10.06
C PRO A 59 9.44 -3.20 -11.45
N PRO A 60 9.47 -1.94 -11.93
CA PRO A 60 9.20 -1.64 -13.33
C PRO A 60 10.36 -2.10 -14.23
N ASP A 61 10.11 -2.25 -15.53
CA ASP A 61 11.17 -2.53 -16.52
C ASP A 61 11.97 -1.26 -16.82
N LYS A 62 11.28 -0.12 -16.87
CA LYS A 62 11.83 1.23 -17.13
C LYS A 62 11.05 2.27 -16.34
N GLY A 63 11.67 3.44 -16.16
CA GLY A 63 11.06 4.58 -15.49
C GLY A 63 11.31 4.59 -13.97
N GLU A 64 10.74 5.60 -13.33
CA GLU A 64 10.91 5.86 -11.89
C GLU A 64 9.57 5.86 -11.17
N ILE A 65 9.57 5.38 -9.93
CA ILE A 65 8.41 5.43 -9.04
C ILE A 65 8.87 6.09 -7.75
N LEU A 66 8.52 7.36 -7.59
CA LEU A 66 8.85 8.13 -6.40
C LEU A 66 7.73 8.00 -5.37
N PHE A 67 8.08 7.64 -4.14
CA PHE A 67 7.21 7.77 -2.98
C PHE A 67 7.78 8.82 -2.05
N ASP A 68 7.03 9.89 -1.82
CA ASP A 68 7.48 11.03 -1.01
C ASP A 68 8.83 11.60 -1.45
N GLY A 69 9.06 11.64 -2.77
CA GLY A 69 10.30 12.11 -3.40
C GLY A 69 11.43 11.08 -3.48
N GLU A 70 11.28 9.89 -2.92
CA GLU A 70 12.32 8.84 -2.96
C GLU A 70 11.99 7.75 -3.99
N ASN A 71 12.96 7.39 -4.84
CA ASN A 71 12.78 6.39 -5.91
C ASN A 71 12.74 4.96 -5.36
N VAL A 72 11.54 4.37 -5.34
CA VAL A 72 11.22 3.06 -4.74
C VAL A 72 12.04 1.91 -5.36
N PRO A 73 12.11 1.74 -6.70
CA PRO A 73 12.98 0.76 -7.35
C PRO A 73 14.46 0.80 -6.95
N ALA A 74 14.98 1.98 -6.62
CA ALA A 74 16.40 2.18 -6.29
C ALA A 74 16.71 2.02 -4.79
N MET A 75 15.70 1.81 -3.94
CA MET A 75 15.89 1.70 -2.50
C MET A 75 16.57 0.38 -2.08
N SER A 76 17.40 0.45 -1.05
CA SER A 76 17.84 -0.75 -0.34
C SER A 76 16.66 -1.47 0.33
N ARG A 77 16.78 -2.78 0.54
CA ARG A 77 15.73 -3.58 1.20
C ARG A 77 15.31 -3.03 2.57
N SER A 78 16.27 -2.53 3.36
CA SER A 78 15.99 -1.94 4.67
C SER A 78 15.22 -0.62 4.55
N ARG A 79 15.60 0.25 3.61
CA ARG A 79 14.86 1.50 3.36
C ARG A 79 13.45 1.22 2.85
N LEU A 80 13.32 0.29 1.90
CA LEU A 80 12.03 -0.13 1.37
C LEU A 80 11.11 -0.67 2.46
N TYR A 81 11.64 -1.46 3.41
CA TYR A 81 10.88 -1.95 4.56
C TYR A 81 10.35 -0.79 5.43
N THR A 82 11.17 0.21 5.74
CA THR A 82 10.73 1.39 6.50
C THR A 82 9.69 2.22 5.75
N VAL A 83 9.86 2.41 4.44
CA VAL A 83 8.92 3.14 3.59
C VAL A 83 7.57 2.43 3.51
N ARG A 84 7.57 1.10 3.37
CA ARG A 84 6.34 0.28 3.32
C ARG A 84 5.47 0.39 4.57
N LYS A 85 6.03 0.73 5.74
CA LYS A 85 5.23 1.01 6.96
C LYS A 85 4.29 2.20 6.80
N ARG A 86 4.57 3.08 5.84
CA ARG A 86 3.74 4.26 5.50
C ARG A 86 2.73 3.97 4.39
N MET A 87 2.71 2.73 3.88
CA MET A 87 1.80 2.27 2.85
C MET A 87 0.87 1.22 3.43
N SER A 88 -0.36 1.16 2.93
CA SER A 88 -1.29 0.08 3.28
C SER A 88 -2.04 -0.32 2.02
N MET A 89 -2.15 -1.63 1.78
CA MET A 89 -2.79 -2.18 0.59
C MET A 89 -3.89 -3.14 1.02
N LEU A 90 -5.11 -2.89 0.53
CA LEU A 90 -6.24 -3.78 0.68
C LEU A 90 -6.44 -4.54 -0.64
N PHE A 91 -6.40 -5.86 -0.59
CA PHE A 91 -6.61 -6.71 -1.77
C PHE A 91 -8.11 -7.01 -1.97
N GLN A 92 -8.54 -7.18 -3.22
CA GLN A 92 -9.94 -7.49 -3.55
C GLN A 92 -10.40 -8.85 -2.99
N SER A 93 -9.52 -9.85 -3.01
CA SER A 93 -9.70 -11.10 -2.28
C SER A 93 -9.12 -10.91 -0.88
N GLY A 94 -9.94 -11.08 0.16
CA GLY A 94 -9.51 -10.91 1.54
C GLY A 94 -8.27 -11.75 1.85
N ALA A 95 -7.18 -11.11 2.28
CA ALA A 95 -5.94 -11.75 2.70
C ALA A 95 -5.91 -11.92 4.22
N LEU A 96 -7.07 -12.19 4.83
CA LEU A 96 -7.15 -12.40 6.27
C LEU A 96 -6.44 -13.71 6.62
N PHE A 97 -5.73 -13.71 7.74
CA PHE A 97 -5.19 -14.93 8.31
C PHE A 97 -6.37 -15.77 8.80
N THR A 98 -6.58 -16.91 8.14
CA THR A 98 -7.67 -17.85 8.45
C THR A 98 -7.57 -18.44 9.85
N ASP A 99 -6.34 -18.49 10.37
CA ASP A 99 -6.02 -19.10 11.66
C ASP A 99 -6.17 -18.08 12.81
N MET A 100 -6.57 -16.84 12.51
CA MET A 100 -6.74 -15.76 13.47
C MET A 100 -8.18 -15.23 13.46
N ASN A 101 -8.68 -14.85 14.63
CA ASN A 101 -9.97 -14.17 14.72
C ASN A 101 -9.89 -12.73 14.14
N VAL A 102 -11.04 -12.07 14.03
CA VAL A 102 -11.16 -10.71 13.47
C VAL A 102 -10.34 -9.70 14.27
N PHE A 103 -10.30 -9.82 15.60
CA PHE A 103 -9.52 -8.93 16.45
C PHE A 103 -8.02 -9.08 16.18
N ASP A 104 -7.51 -10.30 16.13
CA ASP A 104 -6.08 -10.58 15.92
C ASP A 104 -5.63 -10.19 14.51
N ASN A 105 -6.48 -10.36 13.49
CA ASN A 105 -6.22 -9.85 12.14
C ASN A 105 -6.01 -8.33 12.12
N VAL A 106 -6.82 -7.56 12.85
CA VAL A 106 -6.71 -6.09 12.93
C VAL A 106 -5.58 -5.66 13.88
N ALA A 107 -5.31 -6.44 14.93
CA ALA A 107 -4.23 -6.19 15.88
C ALA A 107 -2.84 -6.48 15.30
N TYR A 108 -2.72 -7.43 14.37
CA TYR A 108 -1.45 -7.92 13.85
C TYR A 108 -0.54 -6.79 13.32
N PRO A 109 -0.98 -5.88 12.43
CA PRO A 109 -0.12 -4.79 11.95
C PRO A 109 0.31 -3.83 13.08
N LEU A 110 -0.52 -3.65 14.11
CA LEU A 110 -0.19 -2.82 15.26
C LEU A 110 0.88 -3.49 16.12
N ARG A 111 0.81 -4.81 16.36
CA ARG A 111 1.84 -5.56 17.09
C ARG A 111 3.18 -5.55 16.36
N GLU A 112 3.17 -5.70 15.04
CA GLU A 112 4.39 -5.81 14.22
C GLU A 112 5.09 -4.46 13.98
N HIS A 113 4.36 -3.35 14.01
CA HIS A 113 4.89 -2.05 13.61
C HIS A 113 4.83 -0.97 14.70
N THR A 114 4.26 -1.27 15.87
CA THR A 114 4.18 -0.34 17.00
C THR A 114 4.54 -1.04 18.30
N ASN A 115 5.00 -0.27 19.29
CA ASN A 115 5.33 -0.78 20.62
C ASN A 115 4.28 -0.33 21.65
N LEU A 116 2.99 -0.54 21.33
CA LEU A 116 1.87 -0.08 22.16
C LEU A 116 1.65 -1.00 23.36
N PRO A 117 1.43 -0.45 24.58
CA PRO A 117 0.92 -1.21 25.72
C PRO A 117 -0.39 -1.94 25.37
N ALA A 118 -0.56 -3.16 25.87
CA ALA A 118 -1.73 -4.00 25.57
C ALA A 118 -3.10 -3.30 25.77
N PRO A 119 -3.33 -2.47 26.81
CA PRO A 119 -4.59 -1.75 26.97
C PRO A 119 -4.86 -0.77 25.83
N LEU A 120 -3.85 -0.01 25.40
CA LEU A 120 -3.98 0.96 24.31
C LEU A 120 -4.18 0.27 22.96
N LEU A 121 -3.47 -0.83 22.73
CA LEU A 121 -3.66 -1.66 21.53
C LEU A 121 -5.12 -2.13 21.44
N LYS A 122 -5.68 -2.66 22.53
CA LYS A 122 -7.07 -3.11 22.58
C LYS A 122 -8.03 -1.96 22.24
N SER A 123 -7.86 -0.79 22.83
CA SER A 123 -8.69 0.38 22.54
C SER A 123 -8.62 0.79 21.06
N VAL A 124 -7.42 0.83 20.47
CA VAL A 124 -7.24 1.18 19.05
C VAL A 124 -7.91 0.16 18.13
N VAL A 125 -7.76 -1.13 18.42
CA VAL A 125 -8.38 -2.20 17.61
C VAL A 125 -9.91 -2.12 17.69
N MET A 126 -10.46 -1.94 18.89
CA MET A 126 -11.92 -1.82 19.06
C MET A 126 -12.47 -0.60 18.33
N MET A 127 -11.81 0.56 18.42
CA MET A 127 -12.21 1.76 17.67
C MET A 127 -12.19 1.52 16.14
N LYS A 128 -11.17 0.81 15.63
CA LYS A 128 -11.09 0.48 14.19
C LYS A 128 -12.18 -0.50 13.75
N LEU A 129 -12.51 -1.49 14.58
CA LEU A 129 -13.58 -2.45 14.30
C LEU A 129 -14.98 -1.80 14.33
N GLU A 130 -15.19 -0.84 15.23
CA GLU A 130 -16.42 -0.08 15.31
C GLU A 130 -16.63 0.80 14.08
N ALA A 131 -15.58 1.46 13.60
CA ALA A 131 -15.61 2.29 12.39
C ALA A 131 -16.04 1.53 11.12
N VAL A 132 -15.90 0.21 11.09
CA VAL A 132 -16.31 -0.65 9.96
C VAL A 132 -17.54 -1.52 10.27
N GLY A 133 -18.19 -1.32 11.43
CA GLY A 133 -19.40 -2.06 11.83
C GLY A 133 -19.15 -3.53 12.21
N CYS A 134 -17.92 -3.90 12.56
CA CYS A 134 -17.53 -5.27 12.93
C CYS A 134 -17.38 -5.50 14.44
N ALA A 135 -17.54 -4.47 15.28
CA ALA A 135 -17.35 -4.57 16.74
C ALA A 135 -18.30 -5.58 17.42
N ALA A 136 -19.52 -5.77 16.88
CA ALA A 136 -20.52 -6.67 17.45
C ALA A 136 -20.46 -8.13 16.96
N ARG A 137 -19.53 -8.47 16.04
CA ARG A 137 -19.45 -9.80 15.39
C ARG A 137 -18.30 -10.66 15.92
N GLN A 138 -18.07 -10.66 17.23
CA GLN A 138 -17.01 -11.45 17.89
C GLN A 138 -17.50 -12.79 18.49
N ASN A 139 -18.62 -13.34 18.01
CA ASN A 139 -19.06 -14.70 18.37
C ASN A 139 -18.62 -15.71 17.30
#